data_AF-A0A7V9QF34-F1
#
_entry.id   AF-A0A7V9QF34-F1
#
_cell.length_a   1.000
_cell.length_b   1.000
_cell.length_c   1.000
_cell.angle_alpha   90.00
_cell.angle_beta   90.00
_cell.angle_gamma   90.00
#
_symmetry.space_group_name_H-M   'P 1'
#
loop_
_entity.id
_entity.type
_entity.pdbx_description
1 polymer ?
#
loop_
_entity_poly.entity_id
_entity_poly.type
_entity_poly.pdbx_seq_one_letter_code
_entity_poly.pdbx_strand_id
1 'polypeptide(L)'
;MPSQVGCDVQTLSPVRPFILATTSVGQEGLDFHPYCHAVYHWNLPSNPVDLEQREGRVHRYKGHAVRKNVGRRHGLDGLRERLDRRDDPWQVLFDAAAAERPPAASDLVPYWIYPIEGGANVERRVPMFPFSREHGKLAALQRGLAVYRLAFGQPRQEDLLAYLAERAGEGSMAGIEKWRISLEPPEELS
;
A
#
# COMPACT_ATOMS: atom_id res chain seq x y z
N MET A 1 -18.56 31.39 -21.34
CA MET A 1 -18.27 30.86 -19.99
C MET A 1 -19.20 29.67 -19.79
N PRO A 2 -18.67 28.44 -19.77
CA PRO A 2 -17.95 27.97 -18.60
C PRO A 2 -16.50 27.57 -18.89
N SER A 3 -15.65 27.81 -17.91
CA SER A 3 -14.24 27.49 -17.85
C SER A 3 -14.03 25.98 -17.65
N GLN A 4 -13.60 25.28 -18.70
CA GLN A 4 -12.89 24.02 -18.55
C GLN A 4 -11.43 24.34 -18.24
N VAL A 5 -11.05 24.28 -16.98
CA VAL A 5 -9.63 24.19 -16.60
C VAL A 5 -9.24 22.72 -16.76
N GLY A 6 -8.90 22.35 -18.01
CA GLY A 6 -8.21 21.10 -18.29
C GLY A 6 -6.78 21.23 -17.77
N CYS A 7 -6.48 20.59 -16.64
CA CYS A 7 -5.10 20.41 -16.22
C CYS A 7 -4.53 19.24 -17.04
N ASP A 8 -3.88 19.58 -18.15
CA ASP A 8 -3.10 18.64 -18.96
C ASP A 8 -1.92 18.11 -18.13
N VAL A 9 -2.15 16.99 -17.45
CA VAL A 9 -1.06 16.17 -16.92
C VAL A 9 -0.45 15.43 -18.11
N GLN A 10 0.51 16.07 -18.77
CA GLN A 10 1.22 15.50 -19.91
C GLN A 10 2.05 14.27 -19.48
N THR A 11 1.69 13.12 -20.03
CA THR A 11 2.36 11.83 -19.84
C THR A 11 3.52 11.69 -20.82
N LEU A 12 4.73 12.07 -20.41
CA LEU A 12 5.95 12.00 -21.24
C LEU A 12 6.62 10.62 -21.15
N SER A 13 5.99 9.53 -21.59
CA SER A 13 6.71 8.33 -22.11
C SER A 13 5.74 7.23 -22.60
N PRO A 14 5.88 6.74 -23.84
CA PRO A 14 5.15 5.56 -24.35
C PRO A 14 5.82 4.22 -23.97
N VAL A 15 6.90 4.22 -23.17
CA VAL A 15 7.67 3.03 -22.81
C VAL A 15 7.84 2.89 -21.29
N ARG A 16 7.92 1.64 -20.80
CA ARG A 16 8.13 1.35 -19.38
C ARG A 16 9.55 1.73 -18.94
N PRO A 17 9.72 2.26 -17.71
CA PRO A 17 8.68 2.49 -16.70
C PRO A 17 7.83 3.74 -16.98
N PHE A 18 6.51 3.60 -16.84
CA PHE A 18 5.58 4.73 -16.80
C PHE A 18 5.78 5.46 -15.46
N ILE A 19 6.37 6.64 -15.50
CA ILE A 19 6.61 7.48 -14.31
C ILE A 19 5.70 8.69 -14.39
N LEU A 20 4.89 8.90 -13.35
CA LEU A 20 4.15 10.14 -13.16
C LEU A 20 4.84 10.95 -12.07
N ALA A 21 5.37 12.11 -12.44
CA ALA A 21 5.87 13.10 -11.50
C ALA A 21 4.82 14.19 -11.30
N THR A 22 4.46 14.45 -10.04
CA THR A 22 3.51 15.51 -9.69
C THR A 22 3.99 16.30 -8.49
N THR A 23 3.66 17.59 -8.44
CA THR A 23 3.95 18.49 -7.32
C THR A 23 2.73 18.57 -6.39
N SER A 24 2.74 19.50 -5.43
CA SER A 24 1.58 19.75 -4.56
C SER A 24 0.29 20.10 -5.34
N VAL A 25 0.40 20.54 -6.59
CA VAL A 25 -0.76 20.88 -7.44
C VAL A 25 -1.58 19.63 -7.82
N GLY A 26 -0.99 18.43 -7.81
CA GLY A 26 -1.71 17.16 -8.03
C GLY A 26 -2.25 16.50 -6.75
N GLN A 27 -2.30 17.23 -5.64
CA GLN A 27 -2.72 16.69 -4.33
C GLN A 27 -4.24 16.58 -4.15
N GLU A 28 -5.08 16.95 -5.11
CA GLU A 28 -6.53 16.83 -4.97
C GLU A 28 -7.13 16.05 -6.14
N GLY A 29 -8.08 15.15 -5.85
CA GLY A 29 -8.88 14.43 -6.86
C GLY A 29 -8.20 13.31 -7.65
N LEU A 30 -6.87 13.15 -7.61
CA LEU A 30 -6.18 12.10 -8.40
C LEU A 30 -6.09 10.75 -7.68
N ASP A 31 -6.59 9.71 -8.33
CA ASP A 31 -6.51 8.32 -7.86
C ASP A 31 -5.54 7.49 -8.73
N PHE A 32 -4.47 6.99 -8.11
CA PHE A 32 -3.39 6.28 -8.81
C PHE A 32 -3.38 4.78 -8.53
N HIS A 33 -4.23 4.29 -7.62
CA HIS A 33 -4.22 2.89 -7.21
C HIS A 33 -4.41 1.89 -8.34
N PRO A 34 -5.13 2.17 -9.45
CA PRO A 34 -5.27 1.17 -10.52
C PRO A 34 -3.98 0.95 -11.32
N TYR A 35 -3.11 1.96 -11.36
CA TYR A 35 -1.98 2.03 -12.30
C TYR A 35 -0.61 2.07 -11.63
N CYS A 36 -0.54 2.50 -10.36
CA CYS A 36 0.70 2.62 -9.61
C CYS A 36 0.69 1.68 -8.41
N HIS A 37 1.86 1.11 -8.11
CA HIS A 37 2.11 0.38 -6.86
C HIS A 37 3.34 0.92 -6.13
N ALA A 38 4.11 1.84 -6.72
CA ALA A 38 5.29 2.44 -6.11
C ALA A 38 5.10 3.96 -6.02
N VAL A 39 5.40 4.53 -4.86
CA VAL A 39 5.42 5.97 -4.61
C VAL A 39 6.84 6.38 -4.25
N TYR A 40 7.34 7.42 -4.92
CA TYR A 40 8.61 8.07 -4.59
C TYR A 40 8.34 9.41 -3.92
N HIS A 41 8.77 9.56 -2.68
CA HIS A 41 8.74 10.83 -1.97
C HIS A 41 10.02 11.59 -2.26
N TRP A 42 10.01 12.38 -3.34
CA TRP A 42 11.16 13.24 -3.69
C TRP A 42 11.40 14.32 -2.62
N ASN A 43 10.32 14.90 -2.10
CA ASN A 43 10.34 15.81 -0.96
C ASN A 43 9.39 15.28 0.11
N LEU A 44 9.89 15.05 1.33
CA LEU A 44 9.04 14.64 2.44
C LEU A 44 8.13 15.80 2.88
N PRO A 45 6.84 15.54 3.17
CA PRO A 45 5.96 16.55 3.75
C PRO A 45 6.42 16.96 5.16
N SER A 46 5.88 18.06 5.69
CA SER A 46 6.12 18.47 7.08
C SER A 46 5.22 17.73 8.06
N ASN A 47 4.04 17.27 7.63
CA ASN A 47 3.03 16.61 8.45
C ASN A 47 2.97 15.09 8.13
N PRO A 48 2.99 14.20 9.14
CA PRO A 48 2.80 12.76 8.93
C PRO A 48 1.48 12.41 8.25
N VAL A 49 0.41 13.17 8.47
CA VAL A 49 -0.89 12.91 7.83
C VAL A 49 -0.79 13.10 6.32
N ASP A 50 -0.07 14.13 5.86
CA ASP A 50 0.13 14.35 4.43
C ASP A 50 0.93 13.22 3.78
N LEU A 51 1.85 12.59 4.52
CA LEU A 51 2.59 11.43 4.05
C LEU A 51 1.64 10.25 3.83
N GLU A 52 0.80 9.95 4.82
CA GLU A 52 -0.20 8.89 4.74
C GLU A 52 -1.21 9.12 3.62
N GLN A 53 -1.71 10.35 3.45
CA GLN A 53 -2.64 10.70 2.39
C GLN A 53 -2.02 10.54 0.99
N ARG A 54 -0.72 10.83 0.84
CA ARG A 54 0.02 10.59 -0.42
C ARG A 54 0.11 9.11 -0.75
N GLU A 55 0.47 8.28 0.23
CA GLU A 55 0.56 6.82 0.07
C GLU A 55 -0.82 6.18 -0.18
N GLY A 56 -1.87 6.71 0.46
CA GLY A 56 -3.26 6.29 0.28
C GLY A 56 -3.81 6.47 -1.14
N ARG A 57 -3.10 7.17 -2.03
CA ARG A 57 -3.43 7.25 -3.46
C ARG A 57 -3.08 5.99 -4.24
N VAL A 58 -2.18 5.18 -3.71
CA VAL A 58 -1.66 3.97 -4.35
C VAL A 58 -2.13 2.72 -3.61
N HIS A 59 -2.34 2.83 -2.30
CA HIS A 59 -2.76 1.73 -1.45
C HIS A 59 -4.29 1.76 -1.20
N ARG A 60 -5.07 1.22 -2.16
CA ARG A 60 -6.54 1.12 -2.10
C ARG A 60 -7.06 -0.25 -2.57
N TYR A 61 -8.38 -0.43 -2.42
CA TYR A 61 -9.12 -1.59 -2.92
C TYR A 61 -8.77 -1.92 -4.37
N LYS A 62 -8.46 -3.20 -4.64
CA LYS A 62 -8.06 -3.70 -5.97
C LYS A 62 -6.90 -2.86 -6.57
N GLY A 63 -5.96 -2.42 -5.74
CA GLY A 63 -4.77 -1.67 -6.14
C GLY A 63 -3.88 -2.40 -7.14
N HIS A 64 -2.96 -1.68 -7.78
CA HIS A 64 -2.15 -2.21 -8.89
C HIS A 64 -1.25 -3.36 -8.46
N ALA A 65 -0.69 -3.34 -7.24
CA ALA A 65 0.09 -4.46 -6.70
C ALA A 65 -0.74 -5.74 -6.63
N VAL A 66 -1.95 -5.63 -6.08
CA VAL A 66 -2.91 -6.72 -5.98
C VAL A 66 -3.30 -7.23 -7.37
N ARG A 67 -3.68 -6.32 -8.28
CA ARG A 67 -4.03 -6.67 -9.67
C ARG A 67 -2.88 -7.38 -10.39
N LYS A 68 -1.64 -6.92 -10.21
CA LYS A 68 -0.46 -7.60 -10.77
C LYS A 68 -0.31 -9.02 -10.23
N ASN A 69 -0.56 -9.24 -8.95
CA ASN A 69 -0.40 -10.56 -8.33
C ASN A 69 -1.55 -11.50 -8.70
N VAL A 70 -2.80 -11.02 -8.67
CA VAL A 70 -3.98 -11.76 -9.14
C VAL A 70 -3.80 -12.13 -10.62
N GLY A 71 -3.38 -11.17 -11.45
CA GLY A 71 -3.12 -11.41 -12.87
C GLY A 71 -1.94 -12.36 -13.12
N ARG A 72 -0.93 -12.40 -12.26
CA ARG A 72 0.17 -13.39 -12.35
C ARG A 72 -0.28 -14.80 -11.97
N ARG A 73 -1.14 -14.93 -10.97
CA ARG A 73 -1.59 -16.24 -10.46
C ARG A 73 -2.68 -16.85 -11.34
N HIS A 74 -3.64 -16.05 -11.78
CA HIS A 74 -4.82 -16.53 -12.50
C HIS A 74 -4.76 -16.22 -14.00
N GLY A 75 -4.27 -15.03 -14.36
CA GLY A 75 -3.89 -14.67 -15.74
C GLY A 75 -4.90 -15.01 -16.83
N LEU A 76 -4.38 -15.31 -18.02
CA LEU A 76 -5.20 -15.66 -19.18
C LEU A 76 -5.86 -17.04 -19.02
N ASP A 77 -5.24 -17.95 -18.29
CA ASP A 77 -5.77 -19.31 -18.12
C ASP A 77 -7.05 -19.30 -17.28
N GLY A 78 -7.08 -18.51 -16.19
CA GLY A 78 -8.29 -18.29 -15.39
C GLY A 78 -9.40 -17.53 -16.14
N LEU A 79 -9.06 -16.74 -17.16
CA LEU A 79 -10.05 -16.07 -18.02
C LEU A 79 -10.62 -17.00 -19.09
N ARG A 80 -9.79 -17.87 -19.68
CA ARG A 80 -10.19 -18.72 -20.82
C ARG A 80 -11.40 -19.60 -20.54
N GLU A 81 -11.55 -20.07 -19.31
CA GLU A 81 -12.63 -20.98 -18.94
C GLU A 81 -13.88 -20.26 -18.42
N ARG A 82 -13.76 -18.98 -18.05
CA ARG A 82 -14.77 -18.29 -17.22
C ARG A 82 -15.25 -16.96 -17.79
N LEU A 83 -14.63 -16.46 -18.86
CA LEU A 83 -14.92 -15.13 -19.40
C LEU A 83 -15.91 -15.21 -20.56
N ASP A 84 -17.14 -14.73 -20.35
CA ASP A 84 -18.03 -14.40 -21.45
C ASP A 84 -17.73 -13.00 -22.03
N ARG A 85 -18.17 -12.74 -23.27
CA ARG A 85 -17.87 -11.50 -24.01
C ARG A 85 -18.36 -10.20 -23.33
N ARG A 86 -19.21 -10.29 -22.31
CA ARG A 86 -19.75 -9.13 -21.58
C ARG A 86 -19.19 -8.97 -20.16
N ASP A 87 -18.39 -9.91 -19.69
CA ASP A 87 -17.91 -9.90 -18.31
C ASP A 87 -16.72 -8.95 -18.14
N ASP A 88 -16.62 -8.33 -16.96
CA ASP A 88 -15.39 -7.64 -16.57
C ASP A 88 -14.31 -8.69 -16.25
N PRO A 89 -13.20 -8.75 -17.01
CA PRO A 89 -12.14 -9.72 -16.77
C PRO A 89 -11.56 -9.63 -15.36
N TRP A 90 -11.49 -8.43 -14.78
CA TRP A 90 -10.99 -8.30 -13.42
C TRP A 90 -11.95 -8.89 -12.41
N GLN A 91 -13.26 -8.73 -12.62
CA GLN A 91 -14.25 -9.30 -11.72
C GLN A 91 -14.11 -10.83 -11.68
N VAL A 92 -14.03 -11.48 -12.85
CA VAL A 92 -13.82 -12.93 -12.98
C VAL A 92 -12.54 -13.39 -12.25
N LEU A 93 -11.43 -12.66 -12.43
CA LEU A 93 -10.16 -13.00 -11.77
C LEU A 93 -10.19 -12.80 -10.25
N PHE A 94 -10.87 -11.75 -9.78
CA PHE A 94 -11.02 -11.50 -8.34
C PHE A 94 -11.95 -12.51 -7.68
N ASP A 95 -13.00 -12.94 -8.37
CA ASP A 95 -13.91 -13.99 -7.89
C ASP A 95 -13.18 -15.34 -7.82
N ALA A 96 -12.34 -15.65 -8.81
CA ALA A 96 -11.46 -16.82 -8.76
C ALA A 96 -10.49 -16.76 -7.56
N ALA A 97 -9.84 -15.61 -7.34
CA ALA A 97 -8.93 -15.42 -6.21
C ALA A 97 -9.67 -15.46 -4.85
N ALA A 98 -10.91 -14.96 -4.78
CA ALA A 98 -11.72 -15.00 -3.57
C ALA A 98 -12.20 -16.42 -3.25
N ALA A 99 -12.50 -17.25 -4.27
CA ALA A 99 -12.87 -18.65 -4.10
C ALA A 99 -11.71 -19.51 -3.57
N GLU A 100 -10.45 -19.15 -3.87
CA GLU A 100 -9.26 -19.83 -3.33
C GLU A 100 -8.84 -19.34 -1.93
N ARG A 101 -9.55 -18.36 -1.35
CA ARG A 101 -9.16 -17.77 -0.07
C ARG A 101 -9.23 -18.84 1.04
N PRO A 102 -8.14 -19.08 1.79
CA PRO A 102 -8.17 -19.98 2.94
C PRO A 102 -9.21 -19.52 3.97
N PRO A 103 -9.95 -20.43 4.64
CA PRO A 103 -10.94 -20.07 5.64
C PRO A 103 -10.38 -19.20 6.79
N ALA A 104 -9.12 -19.40 7.15
CA ALA A 104 -8.41 -18.63 8.18
C ALA A 104 -7.91 -17.25 7.70
N ALA A 105 -7.97 -16.95 6.40
CA ALA A 105 -7.46 -15.70 5.85
C ALA A 105 -8.47 -14.56 6.00
N SER A 106 -7.98 -13.36 6.35
CA SER A 106 -8.77 -12.14 6.48
C SER A 106 -9.56 -11.80 5.19
N ASP A 107 -10.71 -11.14 5.34
CA ASP A 107 -11.51 -10.59 4.23
C ASP A 107 -10.77 -9.50 3.41
N LEU A 108 -9.60 -9.06 3.89
CA LEU A 108 -8.69 -8.21 3.11
C LEU A 108 -8.12 -8.95 1.89
N VAL A 109 -8.08 -10.29 1.90
CA VAL A 109 -7.67 -11.12 0.78
C VAL A 109 -8.90 -11.41 -0.10
N PRO A 110 -8.85 -11.28 -1.43
CA PRO A 110 -7.71 -10.84 -2.25
C PRO A 110 -7.67 -9.33 -2.51
N TYR A 111 -8.60 -8.56 -1.97
CA TYR A 111 -8.90 -7.22 -2.49
C TYR A 111 -7.92 -6.11 -2.09
N TRP A 112 -7.38 -6.17 -0.88
CA TRP A 112 -6.36 -5.24 -0.37
C TRP A 112 -4.98 -5.90 -0.30
N ILE A 113 -4.94 -7.21 -0.03
CA ILE A 113 -3.71 -7.95 0.19
C ILE A 113 -3.77 -9.25 -0.62
N TYR A 114 -2.79 -9.47 -1.49
CA TYR A 114 -2.66 -10.71 -2.26
C TYR A 114 -1.18 -11.03 -2.53
N PRO A 115 -0.42 -11.43 -1.48
CA PRO A 115 0.98 -11.76 -1.62
C PRO A 115 1.13 -13.08 -2.39
N ILE A 116 2.06 -13.08 -3.32
CA ILE A 116 2.53 -14.29 -4.01
C ILE A 116 4.06 -14.29 -3.96
N GLU A 117 4.69 -15.45 -4.03
CA GLU A 117 6.14 -15.54 -4.12
C GLU A 117 6.65 -14.77 -5.35
N GLY A 118 7.64 -13.89 -5.16
CA GLY A 118 8.13 -13.00 -6.22
C GLY A 118 7.09 -11.97 -6.73
N GLY A 119 6.01 -11.75 -5.97
CA GLY A 119 4.92 -10.82 -6.28
C GLY A 119 5.32 -9.34 -6.21
N ALA A 120 4.42 -8.49 -6.67
CA ALA A 120 4.48 -7.05 -6.49
C ALA A 120 3.93 -6.66 -5.12
N ASN A 121 4.57 -5.68 -4.49
CA ASN A 121 4.09 -5.05 -3.25
C ASN A 121 3.80 -3.58 -3.48
N VAL A 122 3.07 -2.95 -2.55
CA VAL A 122 3.02 -1.49 -2.54
C VAL A 122 4.30 -0.95 -1.93
N GLU A 123 5.02 -0.15 -2.69
CA GLU A 123 6.36 0.31 -2.36
C GLU A 123 6.36 1.80 -2.03
N ARG A 124 7.08 2.14 -0.96
CA ARG A 124 7.34 3.52 -0.53
C ARG A 124 8.83 3.75 -0.60
N ARG A 125 9.26 4.66 -1.47
CA ARG A 125 10.67 4.92 -1.71
C ARG A 125 10.97 6.37 -1.38
N VAL A 126 12.01 6.61 -0.60
CA VAL A 126 12.53 7.93 -0.26
C VAL A 126 13.98 7.98 -0.70
N PRO A 127 14.37 8.79 -1.68
CA PRO A 127 15.77 8.94 -2.07
C PRO A 127 16.59 9.52 -0.93
N MET A 128 17.55 8.75 -0.42
CA MET A 128 18.42 9.17 0.69
C MET A 128 19.75 9.69 0.14
N PHE A 129 19.86 11.02 0.01
CA PHE A 129 21.11 11.64 -0.44
C PHE A 129 22.11 11.80 0.73
N PRO A 130 23.42 11.57 0.52
CA PRO A 130 24.44 11.76 1.56
C PRO A 130 24.36 13.14 2.21
N PHE A 131 24.49 13.20 3.53
CA PHE A 131 24.40 14.43 4.34
C PHE A 131 23.07 15.20 4.25
N SER A 132 22.02 14.58 3.70
CA SER A 132 20.70 15.19 3.63
C SER A 132 19.97 15.16 4.98
N ARG A 133 19.25 16.26 5.27
CA ARG A 133 18.31 16.38 6.41
C ARG A 133 17.14 15.39 6.32
N GLU A 134 16.89 14.81 5.15
CA GLU A 134 15.79 13.88 4.93
C GLU A 134 15.88 12.62 5.82
N HIS A 135 17.09 12.21 6.25
CA HIS A 135 17.28 11.13 7.23
C HIS A 135 16.53 11.37 8.54
N GLY A 136 16.82 12.51 9.19
CA GLY A 136 16.16 12.85 10.45
C GLY A 136 14.67 13.17 10.26
N LYS A 137 14.30 13.76 9.12
CA LYS A 137 12.93 14.11 8.81
C LYS A 137 12.04 12.88 8.59
N LEU A 138 12.52 11.86 7.88
CA LEU A 138 11.78 10.62 7.68
C LEU A 138 11.50 9.91 9.01
N ALA A 139 12.53 9.78 9.85
CA ALA A 139 12.38 9.18 11.17
C ALA A 139 11.37 9.95 12.04
N ALA A 140 11.41 11.29 12.01
CA ALA A 140 10.44 12.12 12.72
C ALA A 140 9.00 11.95 12.20
N LEU A 141 8.82 11.85 10.88
CA LEU A 141 7.51 11.60 10.27
C LEU A 141 6.96 10.22 10.63
N GLN A 142 7.79 9.17 10.61
CA GLN A 142 7.37 7.83 11.00
C GLN A 142 6.90 7.79 12.46
N ARG A 143 7.66 8.40 13.38
CA ARG A 143 7.23 8.55 14.78
C ARG A 143 5.93 9.34 14.91
N GLY A 144 5.81 10.45 14.20
CA GLY A 144 4.60 11.26 14.20
C GLY A 144 3.38 10.49 13.70
N LEU A 145 3.55 9.67 12.67
CA LEU A 145 2.50 8.82 12.12
C LEU A 145 2.06 7.73 13.11
N ALA A 146 3.00 7.10 13.81
CA ALA A 146 2.69 6.12 14.85
C ALA A 146 1.86 6.74 15.99
N VAL A 147 2.26 7.92 16.47
CA VAL A 147 1.51 8.66 17.51
C VAL A 147 0.14 9.10 17.02
N TYR A 148 0.06 9.62 15.80
CA TYR A 148 -1.21 10.02 15.18
C TYR A 148 -2.18 8.82 15.11
N ARG A 149 -1.74 7.69 14.56
CA ARG A 149 -2.54 6.46 14.47
C ARG A 149 -2.97 5.93 15.83
N LEU A 150 -2.10 6.01 16.84
CA LEU A 150 -2.45 5.65 18.22
C LEU A 150 -3.59 6.53 18.75
N ALA A 151 -3.49 7.84 18.59
CA ALA A 151 -4.50 8.79 19.08
C ALA A 151 -5.88 8.58 18.42
N PHE A 152 -5.91 8.15 17.16
CA PHE A 152 -7.14 7.82 16.42
C PHE A 152 -7.62 6.37 16.62
N GLY A 153 -6.96 5.59 17.48
CA GLY A 153 -7.36 4.20 17.76
C GLY A 153 -7.11 3.23 16.60
N GLN A 154 -6.25 3.60 15.64
CA GLN A 154 -5.89 2.79 14.47
C GLN A 154 -4.38 2.47 14.44
N PRO A 155 -3.75 2.01 15.54
CA PRO A 155 -2.32 1.71 15.53
C PRO A 155 -2.03 0.56 14.57
N ARG A 156 -1.14 0.78 13.61
CA ARG A 156 -0.49 -0.34 12.91
C ARG A 156 0.50 -0.97 13.89
N GLN A 157 0.39 -2.28 14.06
CA GLN A 157 1.23 -3.02 15.01
C GLN A 157 2.71 -2.78 14.75
N GLU A 158 3.17 -2.91 13.51
CA GLU A 158 4.57 -2.68 13.12
C GLU A 158 5.08 -1.28 13.48
N ASP A 159 4.32 -0.23 13.15
CA ASP A 159 4.72 1.16 13.44
C ASP A 159 4.74 1.45 14.94
N LEU A 160 3.76 0.91 15.68
CA LEU A 160 3.69 1.06 17.13
C LEU A 160 4.84 0.32 17.82
N LEU A 161 5.13 -0.90 17.38
CA LEU A 161 6.25 -1.70 17.88
C LEU A 161 7.57 -0.97 17.63
N ALA A 162 7.81 -0.48 16.41
CA ALA A 162 8.99 0.30 16.08
C ALA A 162 9.11 1.57 16.93
N TYR A 163 7.99 2.29 17.13
CA TYR A 163 7.96 3.49 17.97
C TYR A 163 8.25 3.21 19.45
N LEU A 164 7.68 2.13 20.01
CA LEU A 164 7.91 1.71 21.38
C LEU A 164 9.32 1.18 21.58
N ALA A 165 9.85 0.43 20.61
CA ALA A 165 11.22 -0.08 20.58
C ALA A 165 12.24 1.05 20.69
N GLU A 166 12.09 2.10 19.88
CA GLU A 166 12.96 3.27 19.89
C GLU A 166 12.95 3.98 21.25
N ARG A 167 11.81 3.98 21.96
CA ARG A 167 11.67 4.60 23.28
C ARG A 167 12.10 3.72 24.46
N ALA A 168 11.97 2.40 24.34
CA ALA A 168 12.21 1.45 25.42
C ALA A 168 13.68 1.04 25.57
N GLY A 169 14.54 1.39 24.61
CA GLY A 169 15.96 1.00 24.58
C GLY A 169 16.17 -0.46 24.14
N GLU A 170 17.39 -0.76 23.66
CA GLU A 170 17.73 -2.02 22.95
C GLU A 170 17.48 -3.31 23.75
N GLY A 171 17.29 -3.25 25.07
CA GLY A 171 17.03 -4.41 25.93
C GLY A 171 15.56 -4.86 26.06
N SER A 172 14.60 -4.10 25.52
CA SER A 172 13.16 -4.34 25.78
C SER A 172 12.43 -5.11 24.67
N MET A 173 13.03 -5.28 23.49
CA MET A 173 12.38 -5.90 22.31
C MET A 173 11.81 -7.30 22.59
N ALA A 174 12.53 -8.12 23.36
CA ALA A 174 12.08 -9.46 23.74
C ALA A 174 10.82 -9.44 24.64
N GLY A 175 10.59 -8.35 25.38
CA GLY A 175 9.40 -8.16 26.20
C GLY A 175 8.21 -7.63 25.40
N ILE A 176 8.43 -6.86 24.33
CA ILE A 176 7.36 -6.23 23.56
C ILE A 176 6.56 -7.26 22.75
N GLU A 177 7.19 -8.29 22.19
CA GLU A 177 6.48 -9.38 21.49
C GLU A 177 5.47 -10.11 22.41
N LYS A 178 5.74 -10.17 23.72
CA LYS A 178 4.81 -10.74 24.71
C LYS A 178 3.49 -9.95 24.83
N TRP A 179 3.50 -8.65 24.50
CA TRP A 179 2.32 -7.80 24.52
C TRP A 179 1.59 -7.75 23.17
N ARG A 180 2.10 -8.44 22.15
CA ARG A 180 1.46 -8.50 20.85
C ARG A 180 0.18 -9.33 20.95
N ILE A 181 -0.95 -8.67 20.78
CA ILE A 181 -2.24 -9.35 20.67
C ILE A 181 -2.27 -10.03 19.30
N SER A 182 -2.16 -11.37 19.28
CA SER A 182 -2.44 -12.17 18.09
C SER A 182 -3.95 -12.42 18.00
N LEU A 183 -4.53 -12.10 16.84
CA LEU A 183 -5.91 -12.42 16.51
C LEU A 183 -5.99 -13.57 15.51
N GLU A 184 -4.88 -14.30 15.32
CA GLU A 184 -4.86 -15.51 14.52
C GLU A 184 -5.80 -16.55 15.15
N PRO A 185 -6.57 -17.30 14.34
CA PRO A 185 -7.40 -18.37 14.86
C PRO A 185 -6.52 -19.37 15.63
N PRO A 186 -7.03 -19.95 16.75
CA PRO A 186 -6.28 -20.96 17.48
C PRO A 186 -5.99 -22.15 16.56
N GLU A 187 -4.77 -22.71 16.62
CA GLU A 187 -4.50 -24.00 15.98
C GLU A 187 -5.45 -25.03 16.61
N GLU A 188 -6.34 -25.60 15.80
CA GLU A 188 -7.28 -26.62 16.27
C GLU A 188 -6.48 -27.78 16.90
N LEU A 189 -6.78 -28.06 18.17
CA LEU A 189 -6.34 -29.27 18.86
C LEU A 189 -6.86 -30.48 18.06
N SER A 190 -5.94 -31.23 17.44
CA SER A 190 -6.20 -32.53 16.82
C SER A 190 -6.83 -33.52 17.81
#